data_AF-A0A367EXC6-F1
#
_entry.id   AF-A0A367EXC6-F1
#
_cell.length_a   1.000
_cell.length_b   1.000
_cell.length_c   1.000
_cell.angle_alpha   90.00
_cell.angle_beta   90.00
_cell.angle_gamma   90.00
#
_symmetry.space_group_name_H-M   'P 1'
#
loop_
_entity.id
_entity.type
_entity.pdbx_description
1 polymer ?
#
loop_
_entity_poly.entity_id
_entity_poly.type
_entity_poly.pdbx_seq_one_letter_code
_entity_poly.pdbx_strand_id
1 'polypeptide(L)'
;MLALVSAGAVTALSGCAGEDPDAGTNGVGKLSATRIEKKARSAAEDAEAVRVDGSVVSKGQTYRLKMRLKKDGGVGEVSAEGGSTFELLRMDRDLYLKAGTGFWAQQEGGKKKPGKGDVAAARKLKGKYVKVPRTDPAYKQLSVFTDMSTLLDGLLAMEGKRQTGERGEVDGTRTVRVTAGEGRGGTIDVSLKGDPYPLRLQRPGGAGTVRLTDWNDGFALHAPKKDQTVDYGKRISPERTG
;
A
#
# COMPACT_ATOMS: atom_id res chain seq x y z
N MET A 1 -85.70 2.24 -11.14
CA MET A 1 -84.84 3.21 -10.42
C MET A 1 -84.41 2.51 -9.14
N LEU A 2 -83.16 2.12 -8.86
CA LEU A 2 -81.83 2.61 -9.23
C LEU A 2 -80.86 1.41 -9.39
N ALA A 3 -79.82 1.61 -10.20
CA ALA A 3 -78.65 0.74 -10.33
C ALA A 3 -77.60 1.00 -9.23
N LEU A 4 -76.73 0.02 -8.93
CA LEU A 4 -75.42 0.21 -8.27
C LEU A 4 -74.57 -1.06 -8.50
N VAL A 5 -73.73 -1.13 -9.54
CA VAL A 5 -72.33 -0.68 -9.64
C VAL A 5 -71.34 -1.51 -8.80
N SER A 6 -70.43 -2.15 -9.52
CA SER A 6 -69.33 -3.04 -9.13
C SER A 6 -68.26 -2.37 -8.24
N ALA A 7 -67.59 -3.17 -7.40
CA ALA A 7 -66.28 -2.81 -6.82
C ALA A 7 -65.29 -3.97 -6.99
N GLY A 8 -64.48 -3.89 -8.05
CA GLY A 8 -63.32 -4.76 -8.23
C GLY A 8 -62.21 -4.31 -7.28
N ALA A 9 -61.70 -5.24 -6.48
CA ALA A 9 -60.54 -5.01 -5.63
C ALA A 9 -59.28 -4.93 -6.52
N VAL A 10 -58.80 -3.71 -6.78
CA VAL A 10 -57.48 -3.48 -7.36
C VAL A 10 -56.47 -3.62 -6.23
N THR A 11 -55.86 -4.80 -6.10
CA THR A 11 -54.65 -4.99 -5.30
C THR A 11 -53.52 -4.23 -5.99
N ALA A 12 -53.21 -3.03 -5.50
CA ALA A 12 -52.00 -2.31 -5.87
C ALA A 12 -50.79 -3.13 -5.39
N LEU A 13 -50.12 -3.82 -6.32
CA LEU A 13 -48.75 -4.29 -6.07
C LEU A 13 -47.87 -3.04 -5.98
N SER A 14 -47.61 -2.57 -4.76
CA SER A 14 -46.47 -1.70 -4.48
C SER A 14 -45.21 -2.52 -4.75
N GLY A 15 -44.77 -2.50 -6.01
CA GLY A 15 -43.45 -3.02 -6.38
C GLY A 15 -42.40 -2.21 -5.63
N CYS A 16 -41.73 -2.85 -4.67
CA CYS A 16 -40.46 -2.37 -4.15
C CYS A 16 -39.47 -2.35 -5.32
N ALA A 17 -39.45 -1.25 -6.08
CA ALA A 17 -38.33 -0.92 -6.94
C ALA A 17 -37.13 -0.76 -5.98
N GLY A 18 -36.31 -1.80 -5.90
CA GLY A 18 -35.14 -1.83 -5.03
C GLY A 18 -34.32 -0.56 -5.24
N GLU A 19 -34.00 0.11 -4.15
CA GLU A 19 -33.20 1.33 -4.14
C GLU A 19 -31.89 1.09 -4.91
N ASP A 20 -31.53 1.99 -5.84
CA ASP A 20 -30.30 1.87 -6.64
C ASP A 20 -29.10 1.85 -5.67
N PRO A 21 -28.37 0.73 -5.56
CA PRO A 21 -27.27 0.62 -4.61
C PRO A 21 -26.10 1.54 -4.96
N ASP A 22 -26.10 2.16 -6.13
CA ASP A 22 -25.13 3.18 -6.56
C ASP A 22 -25.68 4.60 -6.54
N ALA A 23 -26.86 4.84 -5.98
CA ALA A 23 -27.41 6.18 -5.80
C ALA A 23 -26.40 7.07 -5.03
N GLY A 24 -26.13 8.25 -5.59
CA GLY A 24 -25.19 9.23 -5.03
C GLY A 24 -23.72 8.82 -5.05
N THR A 25 -23.33 7.90 -5.94
CA THR A 25 -21.92 7.48 -6.15
C THR A 25 -21.31 8.13 -7.40
N ASN A 26 -20.01 7.94 -7.59
CA ASN A 26 -19.26 8.36 -8.79
C ASN A 26 -19.55 7.50 -10.05
N GLY A 27 -20.51 6.57 -9.98
CA GLY A 27 -20.94 5.73 -11.09
C GLY A 27 -20.00 4.56 -11.45
N VAL A 28 -18.83 4.44 -10.82
CA VAL A 28 -17.89 3.35 -11.13
C VAL A 28 -18.48 1.97 -10.80
N GLY A 29 -19.31 1.87 -9.76
CA GLY A 29 -19.97 0.63 -9.34
C GLY A 29 -20.91 -0.01 -10.37
N LYS A 30 -21.34 0.75 -11.39
CA LYS A 30 -22.19 0.27 -12.49
C LYS A 30 -21.40 -0.36 -13.65
N LEU A 31 -20.07 -0.28 -13.61
CA LEU A 31 -19.19 -0.79 -14.66
C LEU A 31 -18.88 -2.27 -14.46
N SER A 32 -18.34 -2.92 -15.51
CA SER A 32 -17.77 -4.25 -15.37
C SER A 32 -16.56 -4.24 -14.43
N ALA A 33 -16.30 -5.35 -13.75
CA ALA A 33 -15.19 -5.50 -12.80
C ALA A 33 -13.83 -5.07 -13.38
N THR A 34 -13.54 -5.43 -14.64
CA THR A 34 -12.32 -5.01 -15.34
C THR A 34 -12.25 -3.50 -15.54
N ARG A 35 -13.38 -2.83 -15.81
CA ARG A 35 -13.42 -1.37 -15.95
C ARG A 35 -13.30 -0.65 -14.61
N ILE A 36 -13.84 -1.24 -13.54
CA ILE A 36 -13.67 -0.74 -12.17
C ILE A 36 -12.18 -0.76 -11.80
N GLU A 37 -11.52 -1.92 -11.93
CA GLU A 37 -10.08 -2.07 -11.66
C GLU A 37 -9.26 -1.11 -12.51
N LYS A 38 -9.52 -1.03 -13.82
CA LYS A 38 -8.77 -0.14 -14.72
C LYS A 38 -8.89 1.33 -14.29
N LYS A 39 -10.09 1.80 -13.95
CA LYS A 39 -10.29 3.18 -13.48
C LYS A 39 -9.58 3.43 -12.15
N ALA A 40 -9.61 2.47 -11.23
CA ALA A 40 -8.91 2.60 -9.96
C ALA A 40 -7.39 2.66 -10.12
N ARG A 41 -6.85 1.82 -11.01
CA ARG A 41 -5.42 1.86 -11.37
C ARG A 41 -5.03 3.20 -11.98
N SER A 42 -5.78 3.69 -12.97
CA SER A 42 -5.48 4.99 -13.57
C SER A 42 -5.56 6.13 -12.56
N ALA A 43 -6.56 6.14 -11.67
CA ALA A 43 -6.63 7.13 -10.60
C ALA A 43 -5.38 7.10 -9.70
N ALA A 44 -4.91 5.90 -9.33
CA ALA A 44 -3.70 5.73 -8.53
C ALA A 44 -2.41 6.16 -9.27
N GLU A 45 -2.34 5.93 -10.58
CA GLU A 45 -1.22 6.37 -11.46
C GLU A 45 -1.15 7.89 -11.57
N ASP A 46 -2.30 8.57 -11.64
CA ASP A 46 -2.38 10.03 -11.77
C ASP A 46 -2.12 10.77 -10.44
N ALA A 47 -2.27 10.07 -9.30
CA ALA A 47 -2.13 10.64 -7.97
C ALA A 47 -0.75 11.25 -7.70
N GLU A 48 -0.70 12.26 -6.82
CA GLU A 48 0.53 12.95 -6.44
C GLU A 48 1.17 12.41 -5.17
N ALA A 49 0.35 11.89 -4.26
CA ALA A 49 0.78 11.35 -2.98
C ALA A 49 -0.19 10.26 -2.49
N VAL A 50 0.31 9.39 -1.61
CA VAL A 50 -0.49 8.36 -0.92
C VAL A 50 0.18 7.94 0.38
N ARG A 51 -0.63 7.55 1.36
CA ARG A 51 -0.19 6.80 2.55
C ARG A 51 -0.49 5.32 2.36
N VAL A 52 0.53 4.48 2.61
CA VAL A 52 0.45 3.02 2.54
C VAL A 52 0.65 2.45 3.94
N ASP A 53 -0.31 1.67 4.45
CA ASP A 53 -0.19 0.95 5.71
C ASP A 53 -0.63 -0.51 5.53
N GLY A 54 0.24 -1.47 5.83
CA GLY A 54 -0.15 -2.88 5.74
C GLY A 54 1.03 -3.83 5.59
N SER A 55 0.74 -5.05 5.14
CA SER A 55 1.76 -6.07 4.90
C SER A 55 1.88 -6.42 3.43
N VAL A 56 3.11 -6.58 2.97
CA VAL A 56 3.45 -7.05 1.62
C VAL A 56 4.42 -8.21 1.70
N VAL A 57 4.41 -9.08 0.71
CA VAL A 57 5.43 -10.13 0.56
C VAL A 57 6.38 -9.73 -0.55
N SER A 58 7.68 -9.70 -0.28
CA SER A 58 8.73 -9.43 -1.24
C SER A 58 9.83 -10.48 -1.10
N LYS A 59 10.16 -11.17 -2.20
CA LYS A 59 11.18 -12.24 -2.24
C LYS A 59 11.00 -13.31 -1.15
N GLY A 60 9.75 -13.70 -0.89
CA GLY A 60 9.42 -14.73 0.11
C GLY A 60 9.43 -14.24 1.57
N GLN A 61 9.70 -12.95 1.81
CA GLN A 61 9.66 -12.35 3.15
C GLN A 61 8.50 -11.37 3.28
N THR A 62 7.79 -11.43 4.39
CA THR A 62 6.74 -10.46 4.73
C THR A 62 7.36 -9.20 5.32
N TYR A 63 6.91 -8.05 4.81
CA TYR A 63 7.24 -6.73 5.33
C TYR A 63 5.98 -5.99 5.72
N ARG A 64 5.96 -5.40 6.90
CA ARG A 64 4.97 -4.40 7.29
C ARG A 64 5.47 -3.02 6.85
N LEU A 65 4.62 -2.28 6.16
CA LEU A 65 4.88 -0.95 5.62
C LEU A 65 4.01 0.07 6.33
N LYS A 66 4.61 1.22 6.67
CA LYS A 66 3.92 2.45 7.04
C LYS A 66 4.61 3.61 6.33
N MET A 67 4.19 3.87 5.10
CA MET A 67 4.85 4.80 4.19
C MET A 67 3.96 5.99 3.85
N ARG A 68 4.57 7.15 3.67
CA ARG A 68 4.02 8.28 2.92
C ARG A 68 4.86 8.43 1.66
N LEU A 69 4.19 8.47 0.51
CA LEU A 69 4.82 8.42 -0.80
C LEU A 69 4.32 9.57 -1.64
N LYS A 70 5.21 10.08 -2.49
CA LYS A 70 4.90 11.05 -3.54
C LYS A 70 5.82 10.80 -4.75
N LYS A 71 5.57 11.48 -5.87
CA LYS A 71 6.30 11.25 -7.14
C LYS A 71 7.84 11.32 -7.01
N ASP A 72 8.35 12.24 -6.19
CA ASP A 72 9.79 12.48 -6.01
C ASP A 72 10.40 11.74 -4.81
N GLY A 73 9.64 10.94 -4.06
CA GLY A 73 10.20 10.31 -2.86
C GLY A 73 9.20 9.71 -1.90
N GLY A 74 9.71 9.33 -0.73
CA GLY A 74 8.88 8.75 0.31
C GLY A 74 9.60 8.65 1.64
N VAL A 75 8.83 8.57 2.71
CA VAL A 75 9.32 8.41 4.07
C VAL A 75 8.43 7.46 4.84
N GLY A 76 9.01 6.62 5.69
CA GLY A 76 8.24 5.73 6.53
C GLY A 76 9.02 4.60 7.14
N GLU A 77 8.29 3.70 7.79
CA GLU A 77 8.83 2.55 8.48
C GLU A 77 8.55 1.26 7.71
N VAL A 78 9.57 0.39 7.71
CA VAL A 78 9.51 -0.95 7.17
C VAL A 78 9.96 -1.92 8.25
N SER A 79 9.13 -2.92 8.54
CA SER A 79 9.45 -3.99 9.50
C SER A 79 9.44 -5.33 8.77
N ALA A 80 10.56 -6.05 8.78
CA ALA A 80 10.57 -7.43 8.33
C ALA A 80 9.95 -8.34 9.40
N GLU A 81 9.12 -9.30 9.00
CA GLU A 81 8.59 -10.32 9.91
C GLU A 81 9.75 -11.10 10.58
N GLY A 82 9.71 -11.23 11.91
CA GLY A 82 10.80 -11.83 12.69
C GLY A 82 12.10 -11.01 12.72
N GLY A 83 12.11 -9.80 12.15
CA GLY A 83 13.30 -8.97 11.97
C GLY A 83 13.22 -7.60 12.64
N SER A 84 14.19 -6.74 12.30
CA SER A 84 14.26 -5.36 12.78
C SER A 84 13.35 -4.43 11.98
N THR A 85 12.89 -3.37 12.63
CA THR A 85 12.25 -2.23 11.98
C THR A 85 13.30 -1.19 11.60
N PHE A 86 13.15 -0.60 10.42
CA PHE A 86 13.98 0.49 9.94
C PHE A 86 13.14 1.56 9.25
N GLU A 87 13.60 2.79 9.31
CA GLU A 87 13.04 3.92 8.60
C GLU A 87 13.75 4.10 7.26
N LEU A 88 12.98 4.36 6.22
CA LEU A 88 13.46 4.81 4.92
C LEU A 88 13.04 6.26 4.69
N LEU A 89 13.94 7.00 4.06
CA LEU A 89 13.67 8.33 3.54
C LEU A 89 14.34 8.43 2.18
N ARG A 90 13.56 8.73 1.14
CA ARG A 90 14.09 9.00 -0.20
C ARG A 90 13.61 10.35 -0.67
N MET A 91 14.53 11.14 -1.19
CA MET A 91 14.28 12.36 -1.94
C MET A 91 15.04 12.27 -3.25
N ASP A 92 14.32 12.33 -4.36
CA ASP A 92 14.83 12.07 -5.70
C ASP A 92 15.63 10.76 -5.76
N ARG A 93 16.95 10.87 -5.88
CA ARG A 93 17.90 9.75 -6.02
C ARG A 93 18.69 9.47 -4.74
N ASP A 94 18.46 10.25 -3.69
CA ASP A 94 19.13 10.10 -2.41
C ASP A 94 18.26 9.27 -1.48
N LEU A 95 18.75 8.07 -1.16
CA LEU A 95 18.10 7.14 -0.24
C LEU A 95 18.86 7.11 1.08
N TYR A 96 18.10 7.22 2.16
CA TYR A 96 18.59 7.21 3.53
C TYR A 96 17.90 6.09 4.31
N LEU A 97 18.69 5.37 5.10
CA LEU A 97 18.26 4.29 5.97
C LEU A 97 18.58 4.66 7.42
N LYS A 98 17.60 4.58 8.31
CA LYS A 98 17.81 4.77 9.75
C LYS A 98 17.31 3.53 10.48
N ALA A 99 18.14 2.96 11.33
CA ALA A 99 17.80 1.75 12.06
C ALA A 99 18.37 1.76 13.48
N GLY A 100 17.85 0.86 14.31
CA GLY A 100 18.34 0.64 15.67
C GLY A 100 19.71 -0.04 15.70
N THR A 101 20.37 -0.01 16.86
CA THR A 101 21.71 -0.60 17.05
C THR A 101 21.77 -2.09 16.76
N GLY A 102 20.69 -2.84 17.00
CA GLY A 102 20.62 -4.27 16.70
C GLY A 102 20.73 -4.56 15.20
N PHE A 103 20.06 -3.77 14.37
CA PHE A 103 20.14 -3.89 12.91
C PHE A 103 21.57 -3.64 12.41
N TRP A 104 22.20 -2.58 12.88
CA TRP A 104 23.57 -2.22 12.46
C TRP A 104 24.61 -3.25 12.91
N ALA A 105 24.48 -3.78 14.12
CA ALA A 105 25.41 -4.80 14.63
C ALA A 105 25.32 -6.12 13.83
N GLN A 106 24.13 -6.48 13.35
CA GLN A 106 23.92 -7.66 12.49
C GLN A 106 24.55 -7.48 11.10
N GLN A 107 24.55 -6.25 10.55
CA GLN A 107 25.17 -5.92 9.27
C GLN A 107 26.70 -6.00 9.31
N GLU A 108 27.34 -5.51 10.37
CA GLU A 108 28.80 -5.53 10.50
C GLU A 108 29.37 -6.96 10.66
N GLY A 109 28.64 -7.85 11.33
CA GLY A 109 29.06 -9.23 11.59
C GLY A 109 28.61 -10.29 10.57
N GLY A 110 27.72 -9.94 9.63
CA GLY A 110 27.08 -10.91 8.73
C GLY A 110 26.35 -12.02 9.50
N LYS A 111 26.45 -13.29 9.05
CA LYS A 111 25.82 -14.47 9.71
C LYS A 111 26.44 -14.84 11.08
N LYS A 112 27.45 -14.10 11.59
CA LYS A 112 28.08 -14.37 12.89
C LYS A 112 27.45 -13.50 13.98
N LYS A 113 27.41 -14.00 15.22
CA LYS A 113 26.98 -13.19 16.38
C LYS A 113 27.87 -11.94 16.46
N PRO A 114 27.30 -10.73 16.62
CA PRO A 114 28.07 -9.50 16.66
C PRO A 114 29.11 -9.52 17.79
N GLY A 115 30.34 -9.13 17.47
CA GLY A 115 31.40 -8.94 18.47
C GLY A 115 31.24 -7.62 19.23
N LYS A 116 32.02 -7.43 20.30
CA LYS A 116 32.02 -6.18 21.08
C LYS A 116 32.38 -4.94 20.23
N GLY A 117 33.24 -5.12 19.21
CA GLY A 117 33.62 -4.06 18.26
C GLY A 117 32.46 -3.63 17.37
N ASP A 118 31.72 -4.59 16.82
CA ASP A 118 30.56 -4.35 15.95
C ASP A 118 29.45 -3.60 16.71
N VAL A 119 29.20 -4.00 17.96
CA VAL A 119 28.23 -3.29 18.81
C VAL A 119 28.67 -1.84 19.08
N ALA A 120 29.97 -1.58 19.23
CA ALA A 120 30.49 -0.23 19.48
C ALA A 120 30.38 0.69 18.26
N ALA A 121 30.62 0.17 17.06
CA ALA A 121 30.42 0.92 15.82
C ALA A 121 28.93 1.12 15.51
N ALA A 122 28.09 0.09 15.67
CA ALA A 122 26.63 0.17 15.57
C ALA A 122 26.01 1.23 16.51
N ARG A 123 26.56 1.40 17.73
CA ARG A 123 26.12 2.46 18.66
C ARG A 123 26.31 3.87 18.11
N LYS A 124 27.34 4.11 17.29
CA LYS A 124 27.58 5.42 16.66
C LYS A 124 26.54 5.76 15.59
N LEU A 125 25.84 4.75 15.07
CA LEU A 125 24.79 4.88 14.05
C LEU A 125 23.38 4.98 14.66
N LYS A 126 23.25 4.83 15.98
CA LYS A 126 21.95 4.93 16.65
C LYS A 126 21.32 6.30 16.36
N GLY A 127 20.14 6.26 15.77
CA GLY A 127 19.36 7.47 15.49
C GLY A 127 19.88 8.33 14.33
N LYS A 128 20.93 7.89 13.62
CA LYS A 128 21.44 8.56 12.43
C LYS A 128 20.84 7.94 11.17
N TYR A 129 20.66 8.76 10.15
CA TYR A 129 20.43 8.31 8.79
C TYR A 129 21.75 7.93 8.15
N VAL A 130 21.75 6.82 7.45
CA VAL A 130 22.85 6.36 6.62
C VAL A 130 22.46 6.56 5.17
N LYS A 131 23.24 7.33 4.42
CA LYS A 131 23.03 7.48 2.99
C LYS A 131 23.44 6.19 2.29
N VAL A 132 22.54 5.61 1.50
CA VAL A 132 22.75 4.35 0.77
C VAL A 132 23.33 4.68 -0.61
N PRO A 133 24.55 4.20 -0.94
CA PRO A 133 25.14 4.45 -2.26
C PRO A 133 24.30 3.83 -3.39
N ARG A 134 24.13 4.53 -4.51
CA ARG A 134 23.36 4.02 -5.67
C ARG A 134 23.95 2.75 -6.31
N THR A 135 25.25 2.53 -6.13
CA THR A 135 25.96 1.33 -6.60
C THR A 135 25.76 0.13 -5.67
N ASP A 136 25.17 0.34 -4.50
CA ASP A 136 24.88 -0.70 -3.54
C ASP A 136 23.65 -1.53 -3.98
N PRO A 137 23.72 -2.88 -3.96
CA PRO A 137 22.55 -3.73 -4.19
C PRO A 137 21.35 -3.41 -3.28
N ALA A 138 21.58 -2.99 -2.03
CA ALA A 138 20.51 -2.60 -1.11
C ALA A 138 19.75 -1.37 -1.60
N TYR A 139 20.39 -0.46 -2.34
CA TYR A 139 19.71 0.72 -2.89
C TYR A 139 18.50 0.30 -3.71
N LYS A 140 18.69 -0.61 -4.68
CA LYS A 140 17.60 -1.07 -5.56
C LYS A 140 16.50 -1.80 -4.80
N GLN A 141 16.86 -2.52 -3.74
CA GLN A 141 15.89 -3.29 -2.95
C GLN A 141 15.04 -2.37 -2.08
N LEU A 142 15.68 -1.40 -1.42
CA LEU A 142 15.03 -0.49 -0.49
C LEU A 142 14.29 0.63 -1.21
N SER A 143 14.78 1.09 -2.36
CA SER A 143 14.14 2.16 -3.13
C SER A 143 12.72 1.80 -3.55
N VAL A 144 12.43 0.52 -3.79
CA VAL A 144 11.08 0.04 -4.14
C VAL A 144 10.03 0.47 -3.12
N PHE A 145 10.35 0.48 -1.82
CA PHE A 145 9.40 0.88 -0.77
C PHE A 145 9.13 2.38 -0.71
N THR A 146 9.98 3.19 -1.34
CA THR A 146 9.87 4.66 -1.37
C THR A 146 9.55 5.19 -2.77
N ASP A 147 9.41 4.30 -3.76
CA ASP A 147 9.01 4.62 -5.12
C ASP A 147 7.52 4.37 -5.28
N MET A 148 6.75 5.46 -5.37
CA MET A 148 5.30 5.39 -5.36
C MET A 148 4.76 4.54 -6.52
N SER A 149 5.24 4.78 -7.74
CA SER A 149 4.79 4.05 -8.94
C SER A 149 5.11 2.56 -8.81
N THR A 150 6.38 2.24 -8.53
CA THR A 150 6.83 0.85 -8.43
C THR A 150 6.10 0.07 -7.34
N LEU A 151 5.89 0.70 -6.18
CA LEU A 151 5.18 0.05 -5.07
C LEU A 151 3.70 -0.15 -5.40
N LEU A 152 3.02 0.88 -5.93
CA LEU A 152 1.62 0.78 -6.31
C LEU A 152 1.40 -0.24 -7.44
N ASP A 153 2.31 -0.32 -8.41
CA ASP A 153 2.23 -1.31 -9.48
C ASP A 153 2.22 -2.75 -8.94
N GLY A 154 3.13 -3.06 -8.01
CA GLY A 154 3.19 -4.36 -7.35
C GLY A 154 1.99 -4.63 -6.43
N LEU A 155 1.49 -3.60 -5.74
CA LEU A 155 0.35 -3.70 -4.84
C LEU A 155 -0.97 -3.94 -5.59
N LEU A 156 -1.17 -3.23 -6.71
CA LEU A 156 -2.41 -3.25 -7.49
C LEU A 156 -2.43 -4.37 -8.53
N ALA A 157 -1.34 -5.12 -8.70
CA ALA A 157 -1.30 -6.28 -9.56
C ALA A 157 -2.25 -7.38 -9.05
N MET A 158 -3.14 -7.84 -9.93
CA MET A 158 -4.13 -8.89 -9.66
C MET A 158 -4.11 -9.95 -10.76
N GLU A 159 -4.10 -11.21 -10.37
CA GLU A 159 -4.08 -12.35 -11.29
C GLU A 159 -5.46 -13.02 -11.43
N GLY A 160 -5.78 -13.47 -12.65
CA GLY A 160 -7.04 -14.16 -12.95
C GLY A 160 -8.20 -13.23 -13.35
N LYS A 161 -9.37 -13.83 -13.59
CA LYS A 161 -10.56 -13.11 -14.06
C LYS A 161 -11.11 -12.18 -12.99
N ARG A 162 -11.52 -10.97 -13.38
CA ARG A 162 -12.11 -9.97 -12.49
C ARG A 162 -13.61 -10.23 -12.32
N GLN A 163 -14.09 -10.11 -11.09
CA GLN A 163 -15.50 -10.21 -10.71
C GLN A 163 -15.86 -9.06 -9.77
N THR A 164 -17.03 -8.49 -9.93
CA THR A 164 -17.56 -7.47 -9.02
C THR A 164 -18.04 -8.21 -7.77
N GLY A 165 -17.46 -7.84 -6.63
CA GLY A 165 -17.86 -8.33 -5.32
C GLY A 165 -18.88 -7.42 -4.65
N GLU A 166 -18.94 -7.53 -3.33
CA GLU A 166 -19.88 -6.78 -2.51
C GLU A 166 -19.58 -5.27 -2.50
N ARG A 167 -20.63 -4.48 -2.27
CA ARG A 167 -20.49 -3.09 -1.82
C ARG A 167 -20.29 -3.09 -0.32
N GLY A 168 -19.52 -2.13 0.17
CA GLY A 168 -19.25 -2.00 1.59
C GLY A 168 -18.65 -0.65 1.91
N GLU A 169 -17.90 -0.58 2.99
CA GLU A 169 -17.21 0.62 3.40
C GLU A 169 -15.77 0.33 3.82
N VAL A 170 -14.90 1.30 3.56
CA VAL A 170 -13.53 1.36 4.07
C VAL A 170 -13.37 2.73 4.70
N ASP A 171 -13.16 2.75 6.01
CA ASP A 171 -12.89 3.95 6.81
C ASP A 171 -13.94 5.06 6.54
N GLY A 172 -15.23 4.66 6.52
CA GLY A 172 -16.39 5.54 6.27
C GLY A 172 -16.64 5.88 4.79
N THR A 173 -15.80 5.43 3.87
CA THR A 173 -15.99 5.64 2.43
C THR A 173 -16.68 4.44 1.80
N ARG A 174 -17.80 4.68 1.10
CA ARG A 174 -18.51 3.64 0.34
C ARG A 174 -17.61 3.07 -0.75
N THR A 175 -17.56 1.75 -0.88
CA THR A 175 -16.73 1.04 -1.85
C THR A 175 -17.48 -0.03 -2.62
N VAL A 176 -16.94 -0.39 -3.78
CA VAL A 176 -17.25 -1.64 -4.48
C VAL A 176 -16.01 -2.52 -4.53
N ARG A 177 -16.15 -3.80 -4.19
CA ARG A 177 -15.05 -4.76 -4.28
C ARG A 177 -14.87 -5.26 -5.71
N VAL A 178 -13.62 -5.41 -6.13
CA VAL A 178 -13.25 -6.25 -7.27
C VAL A 178 -12.41 -7.41 -6.74
N THR A 179 -12.80 -8.62 -7.13
CA THR A 179 -12.12 -9.87 -6.79
C THR A 179 -11.46 -10.43 -8.04
N ALA A 180 -10.24 -10.95 -7.93
CA ALA A 180 -9.57 -11.61 -9.05
C ALA A 180 -9.35 -13.11 -8.78
N GLY A 181 -9.56 -13.93 -9.81
CA GLY A 181 -9.27 -15.38 -9.76
C GLY A 181 -10.03 -16.11 -8.65
N GLU A 182 -11.31 -15.75 -8.43
CA GLU A 182 -12.14 -16.31 -7.34
C GLU A 182 -11.53 -16.08 -5.95
N GLY A 183 -10.79 -14.98 -5.78
CA GLY A 183 -10.10 -14.61 -4.54
C GLY A 183 -8.64 -15.04 -4.50
N ARG A 184 -8.21 -15.99 -5.35
CA ARG A 184 -6.81 -16.42 -5.45
C ARG A 184 -5.89 -15.35 -6.03
N GLY A 185 -6.44 -14.35 -6.73
CA GLY A 185 -5.73 -13.17 -7.20
C GLY A 185 -5.82 -11.96 -6.27
N GLY A 186 -6.44 -12.12 -5.09
CA GLY A 186 -6.69 -11.04 -4.14
C GLY A 186 -7.94 -10.21 -4.46
N THR A 187 -8.15 -9.17 -3.65
CA THR A 187 -9.27 -8.22 -3.78
C THR A 187 -8.81 -6.78 -3.65
N ILE A 188 -9.58 -5.88 -4.25
CA ILE A 188 -9.44 -4.43 -4.15
C ILE A 188 -10.79 -3.80 -3.86
N ASP A 189 -10.87 -3.00 -2.80
CA ASP A 189 -12.04 -2.17 -2.52
C ASP A 189 -11.81 -0.78 -3.10
N VAL A 190 -12.67 -0.39 -4.04
CA VAL A 190 -12.56 0.83 -4.85
C VAL A 190 -13.58 1.86 -4.37
N SER A 191 -13.15 3.11 -4.21
CA SER A 191 -14.02 4.22 -3.80
C SER A 191 -15.19 4.44 -4.78
N LEU A 192 -16.40 4.52 -4.22
CA LEU A 192 -17.60 4.97 -4.92
C LEU A 192 -17.83 6.48 -4.78
N LYS A 193 -16.89 7.21 -4.17
CA LYS A 193 -16.97 8.66 -3.91
C LYS A 193 -15.77 9.38 -4.56
N GLY A 194 -16.03 10.50 -5.22
CA GLY A 194 -15.00 11.26 -5.92
C GLY A 194 -14.25 10.38 -6.94
N ASP A 195 -12.93 10.52 -6.97
CA ASP A 195 -12.07 9.66 -7.79
C ASP A 195 -12.11 8.20 -7.28
N PRO A 196 -12.05 7.22 -8.19
CA PRO A 196 -12.22 5.81 -7.85
C PRO A 196 -10.93 5.22 -7.25
N TYR A 197 -10.38 5.84 -6.21
CA TYR A 197 -9.15 5.38 -5.58
C TYR A 197 -9.30 3.98 -4.98
N PRO A 198 -8.27 3.12 -5.06
CA PRO A 198 -8.22 1.90 -4.29
C PRO A 198 -7.95 2.22 -2.82
N LEU A 199 -8.74 1.65 -1.91
CA LEU A 199 -8.70 1.98 -0.47
C LEU A 199 -8.21 0.82 0.40
N ARG A 200 -8.57 -0.42 0.04
CA ARG A 200 -8.08 -1.64 0.68
C ARG A 200 -7.69 -2.67 -0.37
N LEU A 201 -6.56 -3.33 -0.15
CA LEU A 201 -6.12 -4.51 -0.88
C LEU A 201 -6.06 -5.69 0.08
N GLN A 202 -6.66 -6.82 -0.28
CA GLN A 202 -6.44 -8.08 0.42
C GLN A 202 -5.57 -8.97 -0.47
N ARG A 203 -4.39 -9.32 0.04
CA ARG A 203 -3.44 -10.13 -0.71
C ARG A 203 -3.91 -11.59 -0.76
N PRO A 204 -3.63 -12.31 -1.86
CA PRO A 204 -4.05 -13.68 -2.00
C PRO A 204 -3.43 -14.59 -0.93
N GLY A 205 -4.08 -15.71 -0.64
CA GLY A 205 -3.59 -16.71 0.32
C GLY A 205 -3.47 -16.19 1.76
N GLY A 206 -4.16 -15.11 2.12
CA GLY A 206 -4.06 -14.51 3.45
C GLY A 206 -2.74 -13.75 3.70
N ALA A 207 -2.00 -13.40 2.65
CA ALA A 207 -0.68 -12.75 2.71
C ALA A 207 -0.72 -11.26 3.17
N GLY A 208 -1.76 -10.86 3.89
CA GLY A 208 -1.90 -9.54 4.49
C GLY A 208 -2.94 -8.66 3.81
N THR A 209 -3.17 -7.51 4.46
CA THR A 209 -4.03 -6.43 3.97
C THR A 209 -3.20 -5.16 3.86
N VAL A 210 -3.48 -4.35 2.86
CA VAL A 210 -2.90 -3.02 2.66
C VAL A 210 -4.01 -1.99 2.59
N ARG A 211 -3.85 -0.90 3.33
CA ARG A 211 -4.67 0.31 3.29
C ARG A 211 -3.94 1.38 2.51
N LEU A 212 -4.69 2.06 1.66
CA LEU A 212 -4.23 3.20 0.87
C LEU A 212 -5.11 4.39 1.25
N THR A 213 -4.51 5.38 1.90
CA THR A 213 -5.22 6.55 2.44
C THR A 213 -4.52 7.83 2.00
N ASP A 214 -5.11 8.97 2.33
CA ASP A 214 -4.50 10.29 2.16
C ASP A 214 -4.02 10.56 0.72
N TRP A 215 -4.82 10.10 -0.26
CA TRP A 215 -4.54 10.32 -1.68
C TRP A 215 -4.46 11.82 -1.97
N ASN A 216 -3.39 12.22 -2.65
CA ASN A 216 -3.04 13.61 -2.96
C ASN A 216 -2.84 14.54 -1.75
N ASP A 217 -2.75 14.00 -0.53
CA ASP A 217 -2.35 14.80 0.63
C ASP A 217 -0.83 15.03 0.62
N GLY A 218 -0.45 16.23 0.19
CA GLY A 218 0.94 16.63 0.05
C GLY A 218 1.70 16.65 1.38
N PHE A 219 3.01 16.38 1.32
CA PHE A 219 3.88 16.48 2.49
C PHE A 219 5.30 16.89 2.11
N ALA A 220 5.97 17.52 3.07
CA ALA A 220 7.35 17.93 2.91
C ALA A 220 8.30 16.75 3.14
N LEU A 221 9.27 16.60 2.25
CA LEU A 221 10.43 15.75 2.42
C LEU A 221 11.64 16.66 2.62
N HIS A 222 12.47 16.34 3.60
CA HIS A 222 13.71 17.06 3.87
C HIS A 222 14.84 16.07 4.01
N ALA A 223 15.96 16.34 3.31
CA ALA A 223 17.18 15.58 3.54
C ALA A 223 17.57 15.71 5.03
N PRO A 224 18.06 14.64 5.67
CA PRO A 224 18.53 14.74 7.04
C PRO A 224 19.70 15.72 7.12
N LYS A 225 19.85 16.39 8.26
CA LYS A 225 20.97 17.32 8.47
C LYS A 225 22.30 16.56 8.42
N LYS A 226 23.40 17.26 8.12
CA LYS A 226 24.74 16.64 8.01
C LYS A 226 25.17 15.92 9.29
N ASP A 227 24.86 16.47 10.46
CA ASP A 227 25.14 15.88 11.78
C ASP A 227 24.29 14.64 12.09
N GLN A 228 23.12 14.55 11.44
CA GLN A 228 22.20 13.42 11.47
C GLN A 228 22.49 12.36 10.40
N THR A 229 23.44 12.62 9.49
CA THR A 229 23.75 11.74 8.35
C THR A 229 25.15 11.14 8.48
N VAL A 230 25.28 9.88 8.07
CA VAL A 230 26.57 9.22 7.87
C VAL A 230 26.62 8.71 6.42
N ASP A 231 27.64 9.12 5.68
CA ASP A 231 27.92 8.53 4.37
C ASP A 231 28.61 7.19 4.59
N TYR A 232 27.90 6.09 4.31
CA TYR A 232 28.45 4.76 4.48
C TYR A 232 29.15 4.35 3.18
N GLY A 233 30.48 4.44 3.18
CA GLY A 233 31.32 4.12 2.02
C GLY A 233 31.52 2.62 1.73
N LYS A 234 30.75 1.73 2.37
CA LYS A 234 30.87 0.26 2.20
C LYS A 234 29.51 -0.41 2.04
N ARG A 235 29.49 -1.65 1.56
CA ARG A 235 28.27 -2.35 1.11
C ARG A 235 27.29 -2.60 2.26
N ILE A 236 26.05 -2.18 2.12
CA ILE A 236 24.89 -2.61 2.91
C ILE A 236 24.42 -3.92 2.27
N SER A 237 24.82 -5.08 2.79
CA SER A 237 24.48 -6.34 2.13
C SER A 237 23.12 -6.85 2.61
N PRO A 238 22.12 -7.00 1.74
CA PRO A 238 20.93 -7.77 2.05
C PRO A 238 21.26 -9.28 1.94
N GLU A 239 20.66 -10.09 2.79
CA GLU A 239 20.89 -11.52 2.92
C GLU A 239 20.93 -12.25 1.57
N ARG A 240 21.96 -13.07 1.37
CA ARG A 240 22.07 -14.03 0.28
C ARG A 240 21.69 -15.40 0.85
N THR A 241 20.41 -15.77 0.72
CA THR A 241 19.96 -17.16 0.87
C THR A 241 20.39 -17.90 -0.40
N GLY A 242 21.34 -18.81 -0.22
CA GLY A 242 21.50 -19.96 -1.11
C GLY A 242 20.58 -21.08 -0.69
#